data_AF-A0A958BU30-F1
#
_entry.id   AF-A0A958BU30-F1
#
_cell.length_a   1.000
_cell.length_b   1.000
_cell.length_c   1.000
_cell.angle_alpha   90.00
_cell.angle_beta   90.00
_cell.angle_gamma   90.00
#
_symmetry.space_group_name_H-M   'P 1'
#
loop_
_entity.id
_entity.type
_entity.pdbx_description
1 polymer ?
#
loop_
_entity_poly.entity_id
_entity_poly.type
_entity_poly.pdbx_seq_one_letter_code
_entity_poly.pdbx_strand_id
1 'polypeptide(L)' 'MSTLSLWLIIITAGLVTFAVRLSFIALLGKMNLPVLLERGLRYVPVAVLPALIAPALFFQQGQLALSWDNERLVAGLVA' A
#
# COMPACT_ATOMS: atom_id res chain seq x y z
N MET A 1 -10.41 -13.03 -25.48
CA MET A 1 -11.16 -12.72 -24.24
C MET A 1 -12.57 -12.30 -24.65
N SER A 2 -13.60 -13.04 -24.25
CA SER A 2 -14.99 -12.70 -24.63
C SER A 2 -15.46 -11.46 -23.86
N THR A 3 -16.30 -10.63 -24.50
CA THR A 3 -16.85 -9.41 -23.90
C THR A 3 -17.57 -9.70 -22.58
N LEU A 4 -18.25 -10.85 -22.50
CA LEU A 4 -18.95 -11.30 -21.29
C LEU A 4 -17.98 -11.59 -20.12
N SER A 5 -16.82 -12.19 -20.38
CA SER A 5 -15.80 -12.39 -19.35
C SER A 5 -15.22 -11.07 -18.84
N LEU A 6 -15.04 -10.07 -19.72
CA LEU A 6 -14.57 -8.74 -19.29
C LEU A 6 -15.58 -8.07 -18.34
N TRP A 7 -16.87 -8.09 -18.68
CA TRP A 7 -17.91 -7.54 -17.82
C TRP A 7 -18.00 -8.25 -16.47
N LEU A 8 -17.89 -9.58 -16.45
CA LEU A 8 -17.85 -10.35 -15.20
C LEU A 8 -16.64 -9.97 -14.33
N ILE A 9 -15.46 -9.82 -14.93
CA ILE A 9 -14.27 -9.40 -14.20
C ILE A 9 -14.45 -8.00 -13.62
N ILE A 10 -14.95 -7.04 -14.41
CA ILE A 10 -15.15 -5.65 -13.96
C ILE A 10 -16.13 -5.62 -12.78
N ILE A 11 -17.28 -6.28 -12.91
CA ILE A 11 -18.30 -6.32 -11.85
C ILE A 11 -17.74 -7.00 -10.60
N THR A 12 -17.08 -8.15 -10.75
CA THR A 12 -16.55 -8.91 -9.62
C THR A 12 -15.43 -8.14 -8.92
N ALA A 13 -14.49 -7.55 -9.67
CA ALA A 13 -13.42 -6.73 -9.12
C ALA A 13 -13.96 -5.49 -8.42
N GLY A 14 -14.96 -4.83 -8.99
CA GLY A 14 -15.67 -3.73 -8.35
C GLY A 14 -16.32 -4.16 -7.04
N LEU A 15 -17.08 -5.25 -7.05
CA LEU A 15 -17.77 -5.78 -5.88
C LEU A 15 -16.78 -6.14 -4.77
N VAL A 16 -15.67 -6.82 -5.09
CA VAL A 16 -14.62 -7.18 -4.14
C VAL A 16 -13.98 -5.93 -3.55
N THR A 17 -13.66 -4.94 -4.37
CA THR A 17 -13.06 -3.67 -3.90
C THR A 17 -13.99 -2.94 -2.93
N PHE A 18 -15.28 -2.84 -3.28
CA PHE A 18 -16.29 -2.24 -2.42
C PHE A 18 -16.52 -3.05 -1.14
N ALA A 19 -16.56 -4.38 -1.23
CA ALA A 19 -16.74 -5.25 -0.07
C ALA A 19 -15.59 -5.12 0.93
N VAL A 20 -14.34 -5.06 0.46
CA VAL A 20 -13.17 -4.83 1.33
C VAL A 20 -13.27 -3.46 1.99
N ARG A 21 -13.57 -2.40 1.23
CA ARG A 21 -13.68 -1.04 1.77
C ARG A 21 -14.85 -0.90 2.77
N LEU A 22 -16.02 -1.46 2.46
CA LEU A 22 -17.18 -1.49 3.34
C LEU A 22 -16.93 -2.32 4.59
N SER A 23 -16.19 -3.43 4.48
CA SER A 23 -15.81 -4.23 5.64
C SER A 23 -15.06 -3.39 6.66
N PHE A 24 -14.07 -2.58 6.24
CA PHE A 24 -13.38 -1.66 7.14
C PHE A 24 -14.31 -0.64 7.79
N ILE A 25 -15.20 -0.01 7.03
CA ILE A 25 -16.14 1.00 7.56
C ILE A 25 -17.13 0.36 8.55
N ALA A 26 -17.68 -0.81 8.21
CA ALA A 26 -18.61 -1.55 9.06
C ALA A 26 -17.94 -2.11 10.32
N LEU A 27 -16.67 -2.54 10.24
CA LEU A 27 -15.86 -2.93 11.40
C LEU A 27 -15.55 -1.72 12.29
N LEU A 28 -15.14 -0.58 11.69
CA LEU A 28 -14.84 0.67 12.40
C LEU A 28 -16.04 1.18 13.22
N GLY A 29 -17.26 1.00 12.70
CA GLY A 29 -18.48 1.44 13.38
C GLY A 29 -18.96 0.52 14.52
N LYS A 30 -18.45 -0.70 14.64
CA LYS A 30 -18.94 -1.71 15.59
C LYS A 30 -17.89 -2.21 16.58
N MET A 31 -16.60 -2.13 16.24
CA MET A 31 -15.50 -2.46 17.14
C MET A 31 -14.90 -1.18 17.72
N ASN A 32 -14.85 -1.08 19.06
CA ASN A 32 -13.99 -0.10 19.72
C ASN A 32 -12.54 -0.41 19.37
N LEU A 33 -12.02 0.25 18.35
CA LEU A 33 -10.64 0.07 17.92
C LEU A 33 -9.71 0.44 19.06
N PRO A 34 -8.66 -0.36 19.34
CA PRO A 34 -7.65 0.06 20.29
C PRO A 34 -7.00 1.35 19.79
N VAL A 35 -6.79 2.31 20.69
CA VAL A 35 -6.28 3.67 20.39
C VAL A 35 -5.03 3.65 19.51
N LEU A 36 -4.18 2.62 19.63
CA LEU A 36 -3.00 2.43 18.78
C LEU A 36 -3.35 2.27 17.29
N LEU A 37 -4.39 1.49 16.98
CA LEU A 37 -4.76 1.18 15.60
C LEU A 37 -5.42 2.37 14.92
N GLU A 38 -6.28 3.10 15.63
CA GLU A 38 -6.87 4.36 15.14
C GLU A 38 -5.79 5.41 14.84
N ARG A 39 -4.83 5.58 15.76
CA ARG A 39 -3.67 6.44 15.54
C ARG A 39 -2.83 5.97 14.35
N GLY A 40 -2.54 4.67 14.26
CA GLY A 40 -1.79 4.08 13.16
C GLY A 40 -2.44 4.30 11.80
N LEU A 41 -3.76 4.07 11.69
CA LEU A 41 -4.52 4.27 10.45
C LEU A 41 -4.50 5.74 9.97
N ARG A 42 -4.44 6.72 10.88
CA ARG A 42 -4.28 8.13 10.51
C ARG A 42 -2.92 8.41 9.85
N TYR A 43 -1.88 7.65 10.19
CA TYR A 43 -0.54 7.79 9.59
C TYR A 43 -0.35 7.00 8.30
N VAL A 44 -1.22 6.03 7.99
CA VAL A 44 -1.12 5.22 6.78
C VAL A 44 -0.99 6.08 5.51
N PRO A 45 -1.84 7.09 5.24
CA PRO A 45 -1.74 7.87 4.00
C PRO A 45 -0.39 8.57 3.83
N VAL A 46 0.21 9.04 4.92
CA VAL A 46 1.51 9.72 4.91
C VAL A 46 2.67 8.71 4.85
N ALA A 47 2.53 7.54 5.47
CA ALA A 47 3.55 6.49 5.52
C ALA A 47 3.68 5.69 4.22
N VAL A 48 2.66 5.70 3.35
CA VAL A 48 2.67 4.95 2.09
C VAL A 48 3.80 5.40 1.16
N LEU A 49 4.07 6.70 1.04
CA LEU A 49 5.16 7.19 0.18
C LEU A 49 6.54 6.69 0.64
N PRO A 50 6.95 6.86 1.92
CA PRO A 50 8.17 6.24 2.44
C PRO A 50 8.22 4.72 2.26
N ALA A 51 7.09 4.02 2.47
CA ALA A 51 7.02 2.57 2.32
C ALA A 51 7.21 2.10 0.87
N LEU A 52 6.85 2.92 -0.13
CA LEU A 52 7.11 2.67 -1.55
C LEU A 52 8.53 3.02 -1.96
N ILE A 53 9.06 4.13 -1.44
CA ILE A 53 10.38 4.65 -1.82
C ILE A 53 11.50 3.84 -1.16
N ALA A 54 11.36 3.47 0.11
CA ALA A 54 12.38 2.71 0.85
C ALA A 54 12.86 1.45 0.10
N PRO A 55 11.99 0.52 -0.36
CA PRO A 55 12.46 -0.64 -1.11
C PRO A 55 13.11 -0.26 -2.45
N ALA A 56 12.64 0.80 -3.12
CA ALA A 56 13.22 1.28 -4.37
C ALA A 56 14.64 1.85 -4.21
N LEU A 57 14.98 2.31 -3.00
CA LEU A 57 16.30 2.83 -2.63
C LEU A 57 17.22 1.72 -2.09
N PHE A 58 16.74 0.93 -1.12
CA PHE A 58 17.56 -0.05 -0.39
C PHE A 58 17.76 -1.38 -1.11
N PHE A 59 16.85 -1.77 -2.01
CA PHE A 59 16.95 -3.03 -2.75
C PHE A 59 17.29 -2.78 -4.22
N GLN A 60 18.41 -3.35 -4.67
CA GLN A 60 18.76 -3.42 -6.09
C GLN A 60 18.93 -4.89 -6.50
N GLN A 61 18.28 -5.29 -7.60
CA GLN A 61 18.35 -6.67 -8.13
C GLN A 61 18.04 -7.77 -7.10
N GLY A 62 17.20 -7.47 -6.11
CA GLY A 62 16.84 -8.41 -5.04
C GLY A 62 17.87 -8.55 -3.92
N GLN A 63 18.94 -7.74 -3.92
CA GLN A 63 19.92 -7.67 -2.84
C GLN A 63 19.87 -6.33 -2.12
N LEU A 64 20.20 -6.36 -0.83
CA LEU A 64 20.34 -5.17 -0.01
C LEU A 64 21.60 -4.41 -0.46
N ALA A 65 21.39 -3.33 -1.19
CA ALA A 65 22.45 -2.54 -1.81
C ALA A 65 22.82 -1.33 -0.94
N LEU A 66 23.25 -1.59 0.31
CA LEU A 66 23.75 -0.59 1.27
C LEU A 66 25.21 -0.23 0.97
N SER A 67 25.48 0.19 -0.26
CA SER A 67 26.80 0.68 -0.67
C SER A 67 26.72 2.18 -0.97
N TRP A 68 27.79 2.92 -0.69
CA TRP A 68 27.93 4.32 -1.08
C TRP A 68 28.01 4.51 -2.61
N ASP A 69 28.25 3.43 -3.35
CA ASP A 69 28.17 3.36 -4.82
C ASP A 69 26.72 3.39 -5.34
N ASN A 70 25.73 3.17 -4.47
CA ASN A 70 24.33 3.20 -4.86
C ASN A 70 23.86 4.65 -5.05
N GLU A 71 23.95 5.12 -6.29
CA GLU A 71 23.52 6.47 -6.69
C GLU A 71 22.08 6.79 -6.27
N ARG A 72 21.19 5.78 -6.22
CA ARG A 72 19.80 5.97 -5.77
C ARG A 72 19.73 6.27 -4.27
N LEU A 73 20.50 5.57 -3.45
CA LEU A 73 20.56 5.85 -2.00
C LEU A 73 21.12 7.24 -1.72
N VAL A 74 22.19 7.63 -2.42
CA VAL A 74 22.78 8.96 -2.27
C VAL A 74 21.80 10.04 -2.73
N ALA A 75 21.14 9.87 -3.88
CA ALA A 75 20.12 10.80 -4.36
C ALA A 75 18.93 10.91 -3.39
N GLY A 76 18.49 9.79 -2.80
CA GLY A 76 17.41 9.78 -1.80
C GLY A 76 17.79 10.39 -0.45
N LEU A 77 19.08 10.48 -0.11
CA LEU A 77 19.55 11.15 1.11
C LEU A 77 19.68 12.67 0.95
N VAL A 78 19.94 13.15 -0.27
CA VAL A 78 20.11 14.59 -0.55
C VAL A 78 18.77 15.30 -0.82
N ALA A 79 17.77 14.58 -1.36
CA ALA A 79 16.44 15.11 -1.68
C ALA A 79 15.58 15.38 -0.43
#